data_AF-A0A4R7THQ5-F1
#
_entry.id   AF-A0A4R7THQ5-F1
#
_cell.length_a   1.000
_cell.length_b   1.000
_cell.length_c   1.000
_cell.angle_alpha   90.00
_cell.angle_beta   90.00
_cell.angle_gamma   90.00
#
_symmetry.space_group_name_H-M   'P 1'
#
loop_
_entity.id
_entity.type
_entity.pdbx_description
1 polymer ?
#
loop_
_entity_poly.entity_id
_entity_poly.type
_entity_poly.pdbx_seq_one_letter_code
_entity_poly.pdbx_strand_id
1 'polypeptide(L)'
;MTRYLRLLGTLALVAAPVLAASPAHAATPTPTPKPSKPPTSRPTYKYTQPRYTPPDIEGDRQRAQAAAETYMNGVAAKLGDPGIWVDPAVTRLSSSEVVELNRAVRSAAAPMRIAVIPASAIDTAYKSTYSYSSRVRLAWTGEEIASQLYDRVGVEGVYAVLVDASSEAKGRGFHAVQHADKGPTYHVGDAVDEAVDCCAPDYDAILTRFIQRAQLIDKPFYIDAAPYAGGVAGLAVLWWGGTTLSARRARRSDEKQHLEVAVPVLNEEIIGLSQQVSALPATSDPQQAKLSQEVLDAVEKARHRLDEAKGDDDTAAVATLLGSARYGLVCLAAVRAGKPIPEPTPPCFFDPRHGPSTTAVEWAPEGGTDREVRVCAACAAKVAAKQEPDIRMVTLRDRPRPYWTLGEELASYMDGYWTMGDGTRWWFPDQDARRAGEAMRSRWGSRRPGARLSRFSDDLSTAMSSRSSSSSWSSSDDDDNDSGSSWSSGSSRRRHSYSSRTRSSGGGSSRRSSRRSGGSRGF
;
A
#
# COMPACT_ATOMS: atom_id res chain seq x y z
N MET A 1 -20.14 -21.85 8.41
CA MET A 1 -18.75 -22.12 8.83
C MET A 1 -18.22 -20.88 9.55
N THR A 2 -18.42 -20.80 10.86
CA THR A 2 -18.01 -19.66 11.68
C THR A 2 -17.44 -20.26 12.97
N ARG A 3 -16.13 -20.05 13.19
CA ARG A 3 -15.38 -20.72 14.26
C ARG A 3 -15.53 -19.98 15.59
N TYR A 4 -15.80 -20.81 16.60
CA TYR A 4 -15.86 -20.57 18.03
C TYR A 4 -14.47 -20.39 18.68
N LEU A 5 -14.52 -19.98 19.96
CA LEU A 5 -13.58 -20.19 21.09
C LEU A 5 -12.59 -19.08 21.45
N ARG A 6 -12.86 -18.45 22.61
CA ARG A 6 -11.83 -18.19 23.63
C ARG A 6 -12.33 -18.66 24.99
N LEU A 7 -11.50 -19.47 25.64
CA LEU A 7 -11.71 -20.17 26.90
C LEU A 7 -10.70 -19.65 27.95
N LEU A 8 -11.23 -19.59 29.18
CA LEU A 8 -10.65 -19.47 30.53
C LEU A 8 -9.14 -19.67 30.77
N GLY A 9 -8.66 -18.93 31.78
CA GLY A 9 -7.94 -19.52 32.92
C GLY A 9 -6.70 -18.76 33.40
N THR A 10 -6.71 -18.23 34.62
CA THR A 10 -5.85 -18.71 35.74
C THR A 10 -6.04 -17.92 37.03
N LEU A 11 -6.22 -18.69 38.12
CA LEU A 11 -6.22 -18.32 39.53
C LEU A 11 -4.78 -18.01 40.02
N ALA A 12 -4.62 -17.07 40.94
CA ALA A 12 -3.48 -17.06 41.87
C ALA A 12 -3.87 -16.44 43.22
N LEU A 13 -3.90 -17.29 44.25
CA LEU A 13 -3.79 -16.97 45.67
C LEU A 13 -2.39 -16.40 45.97
N VAL A 14 -2.26 -15.53 46.98
CA VAL A 14 -1.26 -15.63 48.09
C VAL A 14 -1.34 -14.41 49.04
N ALA A 15 -1.52 -14.76 50.32
CA ALA A 15 -1.03 -14.20 51.59
C ALA A 15 -1.10 -12.69 51.93
N ALA A 16 -1.79 -12.43 53.04
CA ALA A 16 -1.61 -11.27 53.92
C ALA A 16 -0.45 -11.49 54.91
N PRO A 17 0.05 -10.40 55.53
CA PRO A 17 0.42 -10.43 56.94
C PRO A 17 -0.34 -9.38 57.75
N VAL A 18 -0.88 -9.80 58.89
CA VAL A 18 -1.46 -8.95 59.94
C VAL A 18 -0.40 -8.71 61.00
N LEU A 19 -0.13 -7.44 61.30
CA LEU A 19 0.69 -7.01 62.44
C LEU A 19 -0.21 -6.74 63.64
N ALA A 20 0.23 -7.26 64.78
CA ALA A 20 -0.41 -7.15 66.08
C ALA A 20 -0.24 -5.75 66.71
N ALA A 21 -1.24 -5.34 67.49
CA ALA A 21 -1.06 -4.36 68.57
C ALA A 21 -1.90 -4.80 69.79
N SER A 22 -1.30 -4.53 70.95
CA SER A 22 -1.41 -5.16 72.26
C SER A 22 -2.68 -4.82 73.10
N PRO A 23 -2.88 -5.51 74.25
CA PRO A 23 -4.15 -5.60 74.96
C PRO A 23 -4.25 -4.63 76.15
N ALA A 24 -5.46 -4.38 76.65
CA ALA A 24 -5.65 -3.97 78.04
C ALA A 24 -7.02 -4.34 78.61
N HIS A 25 -6.94 -5.14 79.68
CA HIS A 25 -7.75 -5.11 80.90
C HIS A 25 -9.19 -5.64 80.87
N ALA A 26 -9.30 -6.88 81.35
CA ALA A 26 -10.47 -7.44 82.01
C ALA A 26 -10.67 -6.82 83.41
N ALA A 27 -11.92 -6.59 83.79
CA ALA A 27 -12.36 -6.50 85.18
C ALA A 27 -13.49 -7.51 85.40
N THR A 28 -13.27 -8.40 86.37
CA THR A 28 -14.12 -9.52 86.80
C THR A 28 -15.18 -9.06 87.83
N PRO A 29 -16.06 -9.93 88.40
CA PRO A 29 -17.50 -9.69 88.50
C PRO A 29 -18.00 -9.53 89.95
N THR A 30 -19.30 -9.30 90.15
CA THR A 30 -19.97 -9.65 91.42
C THR A 30 -21.42 -10.08 91.17
N PRO A 31 -21.94 -11.16 91.82
CA PRO A 31 -23.19 -11.81 91.44
C PRO A 31 -24.41 -11.47 92.35
N THR A 32 -25.59 -11.86 91.84
CA THR A 32 -26.88 -12.19 92.51
C THR A 32 -27.79 -11.03 92.99
N PRO A 33 -29.15 -11.20 93.10
CA PRO A 33 -29.98 -12.38 92.84
C PRO A 33 -31.22 -12.19 91.94
N LYS A 34 -31.73 -13.33 91.44
CA LYS A 34 -33.03 -13.53 90.80
C LYS A 34 -34.20 -13.16 91.73
N PRO A 35 -35.23 -12.47 91.22
CA PRO A 35 -36.60 -12.63 91.71
C PRO A 35 -37.49 -13.39 90.71
N SER A 36 -38.47 -14.04 91.30
CA SER A 36 -39.39 -15.04 90.80
C SER A 36 -40.34 -14.60 89.68
N LYS A 37 -40.64 -15.57 88.82
CA LYS A 37 -41.63 -15.59 87.73
C LYS A 37 -43.07 -15.50 88.29
N PRO A 38 -43.95 -14.63 87.79
CA PRO A 38 -45.40 -14.81 87.88
C PRO A 38 -46.00 -15.39 86.58
N PRO A 39 -47.22 -15.95 86.64
CA PRO A 39 -47.70 -16.92 85.66
C PRO A 39 -48.23 -16.30 84.36
N THR A 40 -48.06 -17.09 83.31
CA THR A 40 -48.58 -16.95 81.94
C THR A 40 -50.10 -17.01 81.87
N SER A 41 -50.73 -15.93 81.38
CA SER A 41 -51.95 -16.00 80.59
C SER A 41 -52.10 -14.74 79.73
N ARG A 42 -51.70 -14.82 78.45
CA ARG A 42 -52.08 -13.82 77.43
C ARG A 42 -52.94 -14.53 76.37
N PRO A 43 -54.12 -13.97 76.01
CA PRO A 43 -55.00 -14.56 75.02
C PRO A 43 -54.35 -14.56 73.63
N THR A 44 -54.46 -15.67 72.92
CA THR A 44 -54.10 -15.79 71.51
C THR A 44 -55.12 -15.06 70.65
N TYR A 45 -54.81 -13.82 70.26
CA TYR A 45 -55.51 -13.16 69.15
C TYR A 45 -55.05 -13.78 67.83
N LYS A 46 -55.94 -14.49 67.13
CA LYS A 46 -55.71 -14.87 65.73
C LYS A 46 -55.79 -13.61 64.86
N TYR A 47 -54.64 -13.06 64.48
CA TYR A 47 -54.55 -12.08 63.40
C TYR A 47 -54.64 -12.82 62.07
N THR A 48 -55.79 -12.77 61.40
CA THR A 48 -55.88 -13.17 60.00
C THR A 48 -55.14 -12.10 59.19
N GLN A 49 -53.89 -12.40 58.80
CA GLN A 49 -53.14 -11.57 57.86
C GLN A 49 -53.93 -11.53 56.54
N PRO A 50 -54.31 -10.36 55.99
CA PRO A 50 -54.78 -10.30 54.62
C PRO A 50 -53.69 -10.87 53.73
N ARG A 51 -54.02 -11.84 52.86
CA ARG A 51 -53.06 -12.39 51.91
C ARG A 51 -52.60 -11.25 51.00
N TYR A 52 -51.34 -10.84 51.14
CA TYR A 52 -50.69 -9.98 50.17
C TYR A 52 -50.49 -10.80 48.88
N THR A 53 -51.29 -10.51 47.87
CA THR A 53 -51.03 -11.00 46.51
C THR A 53 -49.99 -10.08 45.90
N PRO A 54 -48.80 -10.59 45.52
CA PRO A 54 -47.82 -9.76 44.81
C PRO A 54 -48.44 -9.19 43.52
N PRO A 55 -48.18 -7.92 43.18
CA PRO A 55 -48.68 -7.35 41.93
C PRO A 55 -48.17 -8.16 40.73
N ASP A 56 -49.05 -8.44 39.77
CA ASP A 56 -48.73 -9.11 38.51
C ASP A 56 -48.09 -8.12 37.54
N ILE A 57 -46.83 -7.78 37.84
CA ILE A 57 -46.06 -6.80 37.08
C ILE A 57 -45.91 -7.22 35.61
N GLU A 58 -45.86 -8.53 35.33
CA GLU A 58 -45.73 -9.05 33.97
C GLU A 58 -47.05 -8.90 33.20
N GLY A 59 -48.19 -9.29 33.78
CA GLY A 59 -49.49 -9.11 33.14
C GLY A 59 -49.89 -7.65 33.00
N ASP A 60 -49.55 -6.78 33.97
CA ASP A 60 -49.75 -5.33 33.84
C ASP A 60 -48.94 -4.74 32.68
N ARG A 61 -47.70 -5.21 32.51
CA ARG A 61 -46.85 -4.80 31.38
C ARG A 61 -47.40 -5.28 30.04
N GLN A 62 -47.85 -6.53 29.95
CA GLN A 62 -48.47 -7.06 28.75
C GLN A 62 -49.74 -6.28 28.37
N ARG A 63 -50.58 -5.92 29.35
CA ARG A 63 -51.75 -5.06 29.14
C ARG A 63 -51.36 -3.67 28.66
N ALA A 64 -50.35 -3.05 29.25
CA ALA A 64 -49.85 -1.74 28.83
C ALA A 64 -49.25 -1.77 27.41
N GLN A 65 -48.55 -2.85 27.06
CA GLN A 65 -48.02 -3.05 25.71
C GLN A 65 -49.16 -3.24 24.69
N ALA A 66 -50.17 -4.06 24.99
CA ALA A 66 -51.34 -4.22 24.12
C ALA A 66 -52.12 -2.90 23.94
N ALA A 67 -52.17 -2.05 24.96
CA ALA A 67 -52.76 -0.72 24.86
C ALA A 67 -51.93 0.21 23.93
N ALA A 68 -50.60 0.19 24.06
CA ALA A 68 -49.70 0.93 23.17
C ALA A 68 -49.81 0.46 21.71
N GLU A 69 -49.95 -0.85 21.48
CA GLU A 69 -50.18 -1.43 20.15
C GLU A 69 -51.52 -0.97 19.56
N THR A 70 -52.58 -0.97 20.36
CA THR A 70 -53.90 -0.49 19.94
C THR A 70 -53.86 1.00 19.58
N TYR A 71 -53.14 1.79 20.36
CA TYR A 71 -52.92 3.22 20.08
C TYR A 71 -52.18 3.41 18.76
N MET A 72 -51.05 2.72 18.55
CA MET A 72 -50.25 2.83 17.31
C MET A 72 -51.03 2.36 16.08
N ASN A 73 -51.93 1.39 16.19
CA ASN A 73 -52.86 1.03 15.10
C ASN A 73 -53.78 2.20 14.72
N GLY A 74 -54.26 2.95 15.72
CA GLY A 74 -55.03 4.17 15.51
C GLY A 74 -54.24 5.28 14.82
N VAL A 75 -52.98 5.48 15.23
CA VAL A 75 -52.05 6.44 14.60
C VAL A 75 -51.78 6.06 13.14
N ALA A 76 -51.47 4.79 12.88
CA ALA A 76 -51.22 4.27 11.53
C ALA A 76 -52.42 4.47 10.60
N ALA A 77 -53.64 4.26 11.09
CA ALA A 77 -54.86 4.49 10.31
C ALA A 77 -55.04 5.97 9.89
N LYS A 78 -54.45 6.93 10.62
CA LYS A 78 -54.45 8.36 10.27
C LYS A 78 -53.33 8.75 9.30
N LEU A 79 -52.30 7.91 9.15
CA LEU A 79 -51.13 8.13 8.31
C LEU A 79 -51.09 7.19 7.09
N GLY A 80 -52.26 6.78 6.59
CA GLY A 80 -52.36 6.01 5.33
C GLY A 80 -51.73 6.76 4.16
N ASP A 81 -52.00 8.06 4.06
CA ASP A 81 -51.37 8.97 3.09
C ASP A 81 -50.18 9.72 3.72
N PRO A 82 -49.20 10.18 2.91
CA PRO A 82 -48.15 11.07 3.37
C PRO A 82 -48.72 12.33 4.04
N GLY A 83 -48.14 12.69 5.18
CA GLY A 83 -48.64 13.78 6.02
C GLY A 83 -48.11 13.71 7.44
N ILE A 84 -48.54 14.67 8.24
CA ILE A 84 -48.28 14.73 9.68
C ILE A 84 -49.58 14.54 10.46
N TRP A 85 -49.51 13.75 11.52
CA TRP A 85 -50.59 13.60 12.50
C TRP A 85 -50.07 13.94 13.90
N VAL A 86 -50.80 14.80 14.60
CA VAL A 86 -50.47 15.24 15.97
C VAL A 86 -51.60 14.78 16.89
N ASP A 87 -51.24 14.11 17.98
CA ASP A 87 -52.20 13.69 18.99
C ASP A 87 -52.78 14.93 19.72
N PRO A 88 -54.10 15.02 19.95
CA PRO A 88 -54.72 16.15 20.64
C PRO A 88 -54.20 16.41 22.07
N ALA A 89 -53.57 15.43 22.72
CA ALA A 89 -52.95 15.60 24.03
C ALA A 89 -51.63 16.39 23.99
N VAL A 90 -51.02 16.55 22.81
CA VAL A 90 -49.79 17.34 22.60
C VAL A 90 -50.19 18.80 22.39
N THR A 91 -49.78 19.68 23.32
CA THR A 91 -50.16 21.11 23.32
C THR A 91 -49.06 22.05 22.82
N ARG A 92 -47.89 21.50 22.47
CA ARG A 92 -46.69 22.28 22.09
C ARG A 92 -46.67 22.76 20.63
N LEU A 93 -47.64 22.32 19.83
CA LEU A 93 -47.82 22.74 18.44
C LEU A 93 -49.18 23.43 18.30
N SER A 94 -49.20 24.60 17.67
CA SER A 94 -50.41 25.32 17.30
C SER A 94 -51.07 24.70 16.08
N SER A 95 -52.38 24.90 15.92
CA SER A 95 -53.11 24.40 14.76
C SER A 95 -52.61 24.99 13.43
N SER A 96 -52.08 26.22 13.44
CA SER A 96 -51.47 26.85 12.26
C SER A 96 -50.16 26.17 11.86
N GLU A 97 -49.27 25.88 12.81
CA GLU A 97 -48.00 25.18 12.56
C GLU A 97 -48.26 23.78 12.00
N VAL A 98 -49.22 23.04 12.57
CA VAL A 98 -49.59 21.70 12.05
C VAL A 98 -50.08 21.75 10.60
N VAL A 99 -50.82 22.79 10.20
CA VAL A 99 -51.27 22.97 8.81
C VAL A 99 -50.09 23.27 7.88
N GLU A 100 -49.15 24.09 8.32
CA GLU A 100 -47.95 24.42 7.54
C GLU A 100 -47.02 23.22 7.39
N LEU A 101 -46.74 22.50 8.48
CA LEU A 101 -45.97 21.27 8.48
C LEU A 101 -46.62 20.20 7.59
N ASN A 102 -47.94 20.01 7.68
CA ASN A 102 -48.64 19.05 6.83
C ASN A 102 -48.54 19.42 5.34
N ARG A 103 -48.58 20.71 5.01
CA ARG A 103 -48.37 21.19 3.64
C ARG A 103 -46.93 20.89 3.19
N ALA A 104 -45.95 21.18 4.04
CA ALA A 104 -44.53 20.92 3.75
C ALA A 104 -44.26 19.43 3.49
N VAL A 105 -44.75 18.55 4.37
CA VAL A 105 -44.64 17.08 4.23
C VAL A 105 -45.28 16.60 2.92
N ARG A 106 -46.50 17.05 2.61
CA ARG A 106 -47.21 16.63 1.39
C ARG A 106 -46.56 17.12 0.10
N SER A 107 -45.82 18.24 0.17
CA SER A 107 -45.07 18.79 -0.96
C SER A 107 -43.65 18.23 -1.10
N ALA A 108 -43.18 17.45 -0.13
CA ALA A 108 -41.82 16.93 -0.13
C ALA A 108 -41.61 15.85 -1.21
N ALA A 109 -40.39 15.74 -1.72
CA ALA A 109 -40.05 14.73 -2.73
C ALA A 109 -40.10 13.30 -2.17
N ALA A 110 -39.85 13.13 -0.86
CA ALA A 110 -39.97 11.85 -0.19
C ALA A 110 -41.40 11.66 0.37
N PRO A 111 -42.01 10.46 0.25
CA PRO A 111 -43.30 10.18 0.87
C PRO A 111 -43.13 10.01 2.38
N MET A 112 -43.27 11.09 3.14
CA MET A 112 -43.07 11.11 4.59
C MET A 112 -44.38 10.96 5.38
N ARG A 113 -44.34 10.19 6.47
CA ARG A 113 -45.42 10.00 7.43
C ARG A 113 -44.89 10.29 8.83
N ILE A 114 -45.38 11.37 9.42
CA ILE A 114 -44.85 11.89 10.68
C ILE A 114 -45.94 11.80 11.75
N ALA A 115 -45.64 11.19 12.90
CA ALA A 115 -46.52 11.15 14.06
C ALA A 115 -45.91 11.95 15.22
N VAL A 116 -46.72 12.79 15.86
CA VAL A 116 -46.35 13.47 17.11
C VAL A 116 -47.26 12.95 18.22
N ILE A 117 -46.70 12.22 19.18
CA ILE A 117 -47.45 11.43 20.17
C ILE A 117 -46.99 11.76 21.60
N PRO A 118 -47.89 11.76 22.60
CA PRO A 118 -47.49 11.92 23.99
C PRO A 118 -46.82 10.63 24.49
N ALA A 119 -45.77 10.76 25.29
CA ALA A 119 -45.07 9.62 25.91
C ALA A 119 -46.02 8.75 26.75
N SER A 120 -47.07 9.34 27.31
CA SER A 120 -48.09 8.62 28.09
C SER A 120 -48.92 7.62 27.28
N ALA A 121 -49.03 7.79 25.95
CA ALA A 121 -49.80 6.88 25.10
C ALA A 121 -49.09 5.53 24.87
N ILE A 122 -47.77 5.50 25.04
CA ILE A 122 -46.93 4.31 24.84
C ILE A 122 -46.11 3.96 26.08
N ASP A 123 -46.47 4.50 27.25
CA ASP A 123 -45.79 4.22 28.52
C ASP A 123 -46.19 2.84 29.08
N THR A 124 -45.20 1.97 29.22
CA THR A 124 -45.32 0.62 29.79
C THR A 124 -44.79 0.56 31.23
N ALA A 125 -44.44 1.69 31.82
CA ALA A 125 -43.98 1.73 33.21
C ALA A 125 -45.08 1.26 34.16
N TYR A 126 -44.70 0.38 35.09
CA TYR A 126 -45.59 -0.08 36.15
C TYR A 126 -45.89 1.08 37.12
N LYS A 127 -47.16 1.49 37.19
CA LYS A 127 -47.64 2.56 38.08
C LYS A 127 -48.04 1.98 39.44
N SER A 128 -47.08 1.86 40.36
CA SER A 128 -47.36 1.53 41.76
C SER A 128 -47.73 2.78 42.55
N THR A 129 -48.71 2.67 43.44
CA THR A 129 -49.13 3.73 44.38
C THR A 129 -47.99 4.24 45.28
N TYR A 130 -46.85 3.53 45.36
CA TYR A 130 -45.70 3.85 46.21
C TYR A 130 -44.40 4.20 45.47
N SER A 131 -44.39 4.23 44.13
CA SER A 131 -43.16 4.49 43.35
C SER A 131 -43.02 5.97 42.97
N TYR A 132 -42.12 6.69 43.66
CA TYR A 132 -41.76 8.09 43.36
C TYR A 132 -40.72 8.22 42.22
N SER A 133 -40.30 7.12 41.61
CA SER A 133 -39.27 7.10 40.55
C SER A 133 -39.68 6.22 39.36
N SER A 134 -40.93 6.31 38.90
CA SER A 134 -41.31 5.72 37.62
C SER A 134 -40.69 6.53 36.48
N ARG A 135 -39.45 6.18 36.09
CA ARG A 135 -38.92 6.64 34.80
C ARG A 135 -39.87 6.11 33.72
N VAL A 136 -40.33 6.99 32.84
CA VAL A 136 -41.16 6.63 31.67
C VAL A 136 -40.47 5.49 30.93
N ARG A 137 -41.20 4.41 30.63
CA ARG A 137 -40.67 3.26 29.90
C ARG A 137 -41.49 3.04 28.65
N LEU A 138 -41.05 3.62 27.55
CA LEU A 138 -41.73 3.52 26.27
C LEU A 138 -41.78 2.05 25.79
N ALA A 139 -42.89 1.67 25.15
CA ALA A 139 -43.08 0.34 24.57
C ALA A 139 -42.01 0.02 23.50
N TRP A 140 -41.61 1.05 22.74
CA TRP A 140 -40.53 1.01 21.76
C TRP A 140 -39.64 2.24 21.95
N THR A 141 -38.38 2.15 21.52
CA THR A 141 -37.39 3.25 21.64
C THR A 141 -36.54 3.34 20.40
N GLY A 142 -36.06 4.54 20.06
CA GLY A 142 -35.21 4.72 18.88
C GLY A 142 -36.00 4.57 17.58
N GLU A 143 -35.29 4.17 16.53
CA GLU A 143 -35.84 3.89 15.20
C GLU A 143 -36.98 2.87 15.20
N GLU A 144 -36.99 1.95 16.18
CA GLU A 144 -38.04 0.94 16.32
C GLU A 144 -39.44 1.56 16.42
N ILE A 145 -39.61 2.73 17.08
CA ILE A 145 -40.93 3.39 17.17
C ILE A 145 -41.44 3.77 15.77
N ALA A 146 -40.54 4.23 14.89
CA ALA A 146 -40.90 4.60 13.53
C ALA A 146 -41.12 3.38 12.63
N SER A 147 -40.36 2.29 12.83
CA SER A 147 -40.60 0.99 12.16
C SER A 147 -41.97 0.41 12.51
N GLN A 148 -42.42 0.54 13.76
CA GLN A 148 -43.75 0.10 14.17
C GLN A 148 -44.89 0.82 13.43
N LEU A 149 -44.66 2.06 12.99
CA LEU A 149 -45.61 2.78 12.14
C LEU A 149 -45.61 2.20 10.71
N TYR A 150 -44.43 1.91 10.16
CA TYR A 150 -44.30 1.23 8.86
C TYR A 150 -45.00 -0.13 8.84
N ASP A 151 -44.77 -0.98 9.84
CA ASP A 151 -45.34 -2.34 9.92
C ASP A 151 -46.88 -2.34 9.87
N ARG A 152 -47.51 -1.24 10.29
CA ARG A 152 -48.96 -1.07 10.34
C ARG A 152 -49.52 -0.40 9.09
N VAL A 153 -48.80 0.56 8.50
CA VAL A 153 -49.24 1.25 7.28
C VAL A 153 -48.95 0.39 6.04
N GLY A 154 -47.82 -0.33 6.02
CA GLY A 154 -47.48 -1.32 5.00
C GLY A 154 -47.11 -0.74 3.63
N VAL A 155 -46.65 0.51 3.56
CA VAL A 155 -46.26 1.16 2.30
C VAL A 155 -44.85 1.77 2.41
N GLU A 156 -44.11 1.78 1.31
CA GLU A 156 -42.77 2.37 1.28
C GLU A 156 -42.80 3.88 1.58
N GLY A 157 -41.79 4.35 2.30
CA GLY A 157 -41.61 5.76 2.58
C GLY A 157 -40.76 6.05 3.81
N VAL A 158 -40.75 7.32 4.19
CA VAL A 158 -40.05 7.81 5.38
C VAL A 158 -41.07 7.89 6.51
N TYR A 159 -40.74 7.28 7.64
CA TYR A 159 -41.56 7.26 8.83
C TYR A 159 -40.83 7.98 9.94
N ALA A 160 -41.47 8.95 10.58
CA ALA A 160 -40.88 9.67 11.69
C ALA A 160 -41.87 9.75 12.86
N VAL A 161 -41.35 9.63 14.07
CA VAL A 161 -42.14 9.75 15.30
C VAL A 161 -41.43 10.70 16.25
N LEU A 162 -42.16 11.71 16.71
CA LEU A 162 -41.75 12.64 17.75
C LEU A 162 -42.55 12.33 19.02
N VAL A 163 -41.86 11.92 20.08
CA VAL A 163 -42.47 11.58 21.37
C VAL A 163 -42.36 12.77 22.34
N ASP A 164 -43.51 13.31 22.76
CA ASP A 164 -43.65 14.38 23.76
C ASP A 164 -43.52 13.79 25.20
N ALA A 165 -42.35 13.95 25.81
CA ALA A 165 -41.95 13.51 27.15
C ALA A 165 -41.38 14.65 28.02
N SER A 166 -41.58 14.60 29.34
CA SER A 166 -41.05 15.63 30.25
C SER A 166 -39.51 15.76 30.34
N SER A 167 -38.74 14.82 29.78
CA SER A 167 -37.25 14.76 29.82
C SER A 167 -36.56 15.36 28.57
N GLU A 168 -37.23 16.31 27.93
CA GLU A 168 -37.10 16.64 26.51
C GLU A 168 -36.04 17.66 26.09
N ALA A 169 -35.31 18.28 27.02
CA ALA A 169 -34.40 19.40 26.73
C ALA A 169 -33.21 19.08 25.78
N LYS A 170 -33.20 17.91 25.12
CA LYS A 170 -32.18 17.49 24.13
C LYS A 170 -32.75 16.79 22.88
N GLY A 171 -34.05 16.93 22.56
CA GLY A 171 -34.65 16.37 21.33
C GLY A 171 -34.64 14.83 21.19
N ARG A 172 -34.40 14.10 22.28
CA ARG A 172 -34.20 12.63 22.32
C ARG A 172 -35.45 11.78 22.06
N GLY A 173 -36.57 12.40 21.69
CA GLY A 173 -37.82 11.72 21.36
C GLY A 173 -38.11 11.67 19.86
N PHE A 174 -37.25 12.25 19.01
CA PHE A 174 -37.44 12.27 17.56
C PHE A 174 -36.63 11.16 16.89
N HIS A 175 -37.33 10.28 16.18
CA HIS A 175 -36.74 9.15 15.47
C HIS A 175 -37.39 8.98 14.12
N ALA A 176 -36.61 8.61 13.10
CA ALA A 176 -37.14 8.35 11.77
C ALA A 176 -36.40 7.20 11.09
N VAL A 177 -37.12 6.49 10.22
CA VAL A 177 -36.61 5.39 9.40
C VAL A 177 -37.11 5.54 7.98
N GLN A 178 -36.35 5.01 7.02
CA GLN A 178 -36.82 4.82 5.66
C GLN A 178 -37.02 3.33 5.39
N HIS A 179 -38.18 2.98 4.84
CA HIS A 179 -38.42 1.67 4.26
C HIS A 179 -38.68 1.83 2.76
N ALA A 180 -37.80 1.26 1.95
CA ALA A 180 -37.93 1.22 0.49
C ALA A 180 -37.27 -0.05 -0.05
N ASP A 181 -38.02 -0.91 -0.73
CA ASP A 181 -37.48 -2.04 -1.49
C ASP A 181 -36.98 -1.59 -2.87
N LYS A 182 -37.64 -0.57 -3.44
CA LYS A 182 -37.28 0.04 -4.74
C LYS A 182 -37.40 1.56 -4.68
N GLY A 183 -36.35 2.28 -5.05
CA GLY A 183 -36.38 3.73 -5.15
C GLY A 183 -35.13 4.41 -4.60
N PRO A 184 -35.09 5.75 -4.57
CA PRO A 184 -33.99 6.47 -3.96
C PRO A 184 -34.00 6.32 -2.44
N THR A 185 -32.81 6.14 -1.87
CA THR A 185 -32.56 6.35 -0.43
C THR A 185 -32.48 7.86 -0.14
N TYR A 186 -32.90 8.28 1.05
CA TYR A 186 -32.86 9.67 1.48
C TYR A 186 -32.00 9.84 2.74
N HIS A 187 -31.55 11.06 3.02
CA HIS A 187 -30.78 11.40 4.22
C HIS A 187 -31.62 11.41 5.51
N VAL A 188 -32.28 10.30 5.86
CA VAL A 188 -33.21 10.26 7.01
C VAL A 188 -32.46 10.29 8.35
N GLY A 189 -31.39 9.52 8.52
CA GLY A 189 -30.58 9.53 9.74
C GLY A 189 -29.92 10.89 9.98
N ASP A 190 -29.17 11.39 8.99
CA ASP A 190 -28.57 12.73 9.03
C ASP A 190 -29.62 13.83 9.28
N ALA A 191 -30.83 13.70 8.72
CA ALA A 191 -31.91 14.67 8.92
C ALA A 191 -32.42 14.69 10.36
N VAL A 192 -32.46 13.55 11.05
CA VAL A 192 -32.83 13.49 12.47
C VAL A 192 -31.77 14.20 13.30
N ASP A 193 -30.50 13.87 13.09
CA ASP A 193 -29.38 14.47 13.84
C ASP A 193 -29.34 15.98 13.64
N GLU A 194 -29.39 16.44 12.38
CA GLU A 194 -29.36 17.86 12.04
C GLU A 194 -30.58 18.63 12.57
N ALA A 195 -31.77 18.02 12.53
CA ALA A 195 -32.97 18.62 13.08
C ALA A 195 -32.92 18.75 14.61
N VAL A 196 -32.43 17.73 15.31
CA VAL A 196 -32.31 17.74 16.77
C VAL A 196 -31.24 18.72 17.23
N ASP A 197 -30.05 18.70 16.61
CA ASP A 197 -28.92 19.55 17.00
C ASP A 197 -29.18 21.04 16.75
N CYS A 198 -29.87 21.35 15.65
CA CYS A 198 -30.14 22.74 15.27
C CYS A 198 -31.31 23.35 16.06
N CYS A 199 -32.37 22.56 16.31
CA CYS A 199 -33.68 23.14 16.58
C CYS A 199 -34.30 22.72 17.93
N ALA A 200 -33.76 21.74 18.65
CA ALA A 200 -34.35 21.34 19.92
C ALA A 200 -34.30 22.46 20.98
N PRO A 201 -35.36 22.66 21.79
CA PRO A 201 -36.54 21.81 21.94
C PRO A 201 -37.78 22.23 21.10
N ASP A 202 -37.62 23.11 20.11
CA ASP A 202 -38.74 23.61 19.29
C ASP A 202 -39.20 22.57 18.26
N TYR A 203 -40.45 22.09 18.39
CA TYR A 203 -40.98 21.01 17.55
C TYR A 203 -41.22 21.45 16.11
N ASP A 204 -41.69 22.68 15.89
CA ASP A 204 -41.91 23.18 14.54
C ASP A 204 -40.57 23.28 13.79
N ALA A 205 -39.55 23.82 14.47
CA ALA A 205 -38.22 23.96 13.91
C ALA A 205 -37.53 22.60 13.67
N ILE A 206 -37.67 21.62 14.58
CA ILE A 206 -37.17 20.24 14.37
C ILE A 206 -37.84 19.64 13.14
N LEU A 207 -39.17 19.63 13.09
CA LEU A 207 -39.91 18.97 12.01
C LEU A 207 -39.66 19.65 10.67
N THR A 208 -39.58 20.98 10.63
CA THR A 208 -39.23 21.74 9.43
C THR A 208 -37.83 21.40 8.94
N ARG A 209 -36.81 21.35 9.82
CA ARG A 209 -35.44 21.01 9.42
C ARG A 209 -35.34 19.57 8.91
N PHE A 210 -36.03 18.64 9.57
CA PHE A 210 -36.10 17.26 9.15
C PHE A 210 -36.69 17.13 7.74
N ILE A 211 -37.85 17.73 7.46
CA ILE A 211 -38.50 17.67 6.14
C ILE A 211 -37.56 18.21 5.05
N GLN A 212 -36.85 19.30 5.32
CA GLN A 212 -35.92 19.89 4.37
C GLN A 212 -34.76 18.96 3.99
N ARG A 213 -34.20 18.23 4.95
CA ARG A 213 -33.04 17.34 4.76
C ARG A 213 -33.44 15.94 4.29
N ALA A 214 -34.50 15.37 4.88
CA ALA A 214 -34.96 14.00 4.61
C ALA A 214 -35.59 13.80 3.22
N GLN A 215 -35.78 14.85 2.43
CA GLN A 215 -36.20 14.76 1.03
C GLN A 215 -35.04 14.72 0.03
N LEU A 216 -33.80 14.94 0.49
CA LEU A 216 -32.63 14.90 -0.37
C LEU A 216 -32.20 13.45 -0.59
N ILE A 217 -32.03 13.07 -1.86
CA ILE A 217 -31.59 11.73 -2.26
C ILE A 217 -30.16 11.50 -1.76
N ASP A 218 -30.00 10.47 -0.94
CA ASP A 218 -28.70 9.97 -0.49
C ASP A 218 -28.16 9.00 -1.56
N LYS A 219 -27.16 9.45 -2.30
CA LYS A 219 -26.48 8.65 -3.33
C LYS A 219 -25.12 8.18 -2.81
N PRO A 220 -24.73 6.91 -3.07
CA PRO A 220 -23.41 6.42 -2.71
C PRO A 220 -22.30 7.28 -3.33
N PHE A 221 -21.30 7.65 -2.52
CA PHE A 221 -20.15 8.47 -2.94
C PHE A 221 -19.46 7.98 -4.22
N TYR A 222 -19.43 6.66 -4.46
CA TYR A 222 -18.77 6.10 -5.65
C TYR A 222 -19.43 6.54 -6.97
N ILE A 223 -20.72 6.87 -6.98
CA ILE A 223 -21.43 7.32 -8.19
C ILE A 223 -20.85 8.67 -8.65
N ASP A 224 -20.53 9.55 -7.70
CA ASP A 224 -19.92 10.85 -7.99
C ASP A 224 -18.42 10.75 -8.28
N ALA A 225 -17.72 9.81 -7.61
CA ALA A 225 -16.28 9.63 -7.78
C ALA A 225 -15.90 8.84 -9.05
N ALA A 226 -16.79 7.97 -9.55
CA ALA A 226 -16.49 7.07 -10.66
C ALA A 226 -16.01 7.76 -11.96
N PRO A 227 -16.61 8.87 -12.44
CA PRO A 227 -16.14 9.58 -13.62
C PRO A 227 -14.71 10.10 -13.46
N TYR A 228 -14.39 10.63 -12.27
CA TYR A 228 -13.05 11.15 -11.97
C TYR A 228 -12.03 10.03 -11.89
N ALA A 229 -12.36 8.92 -11.25
CA ALA A 229 -11.50 7.74 -11.18
C ALA A 229 -11.20 7.19 -12.58
N GLY A 230 -12.20 7.13 -13.46
CA GLY A 230 -12.03 6.75 -14.87
C GLY A 230 -11.09 7.69 -15.63
N GLY A 231 -11.26 9.00 -15.44
CA GLY A 231 -10.39 10.01 -16.06
C GLY A 231 -8.92 9.89 -15.63
N VAL A 232 -8.67 9.72 -14.32
CA VAL A 232 -7.31 9.55 -13.78
C VAL A 232 -6.67 8.26 -14.30
N ALA A 233 -7.42 7.15 -14.32
CA ALA A 233 -6.93 5.89 -14.86
C ALA A 233 -6.56 6.00 -16.36
N GLY A 234 -7.41 6.68 -17.15
CA GLY A 234 -7.13 6.93 -18.57
C GLY A 234 -5.86 7.74 -18.80
N LEU A 235 -5.65 8.82 -18.04
CA LEU A 235 -4.43 9.61 -18.11
C LEU A 235 -3.18 8.82 -17.70
N ALA A 236 -3.28 7.99 -16.65
CA ALA A 236 -2.18 7.13 -16.21
C ALA A 236 -1.78 6.13 -17.32
N VAL A 237 -2.75 5.52 -18.00
CA VAL A 237 -2.50 4.61 -19.13
C VAL A 237 -1.86 5.35 -20.31
N LEU A 238 -2.38 6.52 -20.68
CA LEU A 238 -1.81 7.35 -21.76
C LEU A 238 -0.37 7.78 -21.45
N TRP A 239 -0.12 8.22 -20.22
CA TRP A 239 1.22 8.59 -19.76
C TRP A 239 2.18 7.39 -19.78
N TRP A 240 1.74 6.22 -19.31
CA TRP A 240 2.54 4.99 -19.34
C TRP A 240 2.83 4.55 -20.78
N GLY A 241 1.83 4.58 -21.67
CA GLY A 241 1.99 4.30 -23.09
C GLY A 241 2.95 5.26 -23.79
N GLY A 242 2.80 6.57 -23.56
CA GLY A 242 3.67 7.60 -24.14
C GLY A 242 5.13 7.47 -23.67
N THR A 243 5.34 7.27 -22.37
CA THR A 243 6.69 7.12 -21.80
C THR A 243 7.36 5.83 -22.26
N THR A 244 6.66 4.68 -22.29
CA THR A 244 7.20 3.43 -22.84
C THR A 244 7.61 3.56 -24.30
N LEU A 245 6.76 4.16 -25.15
CA LEU A 245 7.06 4.39 -26.57
C LEU A 245 8.27 5.32 -26.76
N SER A 246 8.34 6.42 -25.99
CA SER A 246 9.48 7.34 -26.04
C SER A 246 10.79 6.67 -25.62
N ALA A 247 10.78 5.87 -24.56
CA ALA A 247 11.93 5.14 -24.06
C ALA A 247 12.43 4.11 -25.10
N ARG A 248 11.49 3.39 -25.75
CA ARG A 248 11.80 2.46 -26.84
C ARG A 248 12.41 3.16 -28.04
N ARG A 249 11.86 4.31 -28.47
CA ARG A 249 12.41 5.08 -29.59
C ARG A 249 13.82 5.59 -29.30
N ALA A 250 14.04 6.12 -28.11
CA ALA A 250 15.35 6.62 -27.71
C ALA A 250 16.40 5.49 -27.63
N ARG A 251 16.04 4.33 -27.05
CA ARG A 251 16.92 3.15 -27.04
C ARG A 251 17.28 2.69 -28.46
N ARG A 252 16.28 2.57 -29.35
CA ARG A 252 16.52 2.20 -30.75
C ARG A 252 17.39 3.19 -31.52
N SER A 253 17.38 4.46 -31.13
CA SER A 253 18.26 5.47 -31.74
C SER A 253 19.70 5.25 -31.30
N ASP A 254 19.92 5.03 -30.00
CA ASP A 254 21.25 4.75 -29.44
C ASP A 254 21.81 3.44 -30.06
N GLU A 255 21.01 2.35 -30.07
CA GLU A 255 21.40 1.05 -30.66
C GLU A 255 21.79 1.16 -32.15
N LYS A 256 21.11 2.00 -32.93
CA LYS A 256 21.50 2.23 -34.34
C LYS A 256 22.88 2.85 -34.47
N GLN A 257 23.22 3.80 -33.59
CA GLN A 257 24.54 4.44 -33.60
C GLN A 257 25.63 3.43 -33.21
N HIS A 258 25.34 2.51 -32.29
CA HIS A 258 26.28 1.46 -31.93
C HIS A 258 26.48 0.46 -33.07
N LEU A 259 25.41 0.07 -33.77
CA LEU A 259 25.50 -0.81 -34.94
C LEU A 259 26.38 -0.24 -36.06
N GLU A 260 26.29 1.06 -36.33
CA GLU A 260 27.14 1.75 -37.32
C GLU A 260 28.64 1.58 -37.03
N VAL A 261 29.02 1.42 -35.75
CA VAL A 261 30.41 1.22 -35.33
C VAL A 261 30.77 -0.27 -35.20
N ALA A 262 29.89 -1.07 -34.59
CA ALA A 262 30.16 -2.45 -34.25
C ALA A 262 30.10 -3.39 -35.46
N VAL A 263 29.15 -3.19 -36.39
CA VAL A 263 28.95 -4.10 -37.53
C VAL A 263 30.18 -4.16 -38.45
N PRO A 264 30.80 -3.05 -38.87
CA PRO A 264 32.01 -3.12 -39.68
C PRO A 264 33.18 -3.82 -38.98
N VAL A 265 33.35 -3.57 -37.67
CA VAL A 265 34.39 -4.20 -36.84
C VAL A 265 34.19 -5.71 -36.76
N LEU A 266 32.97 -6.16 -36.48
CA LEU A 266 32.63 -7.58 -36.41
C LEU A 266 32.72 -8.26 -37.78
N ASN A 267 32.35 -7.56 -38.86
CA ASN A 267 32.45 -8.10 -40.22
C ASN A 267 33.91 -8.33 -40.64
N GLU A 268 34.81 -7.39 -40.34
CA GLU A 268 36.27 -7.56 -40.54
C GLU A 268 36.77 -8.83 -39.81
N GLU A 269 36.32 -9.02 -38.57
CA GLU A 269 36.71 -10.15 -37.73
C GLU A 269 36.15 -11.50 -38.19
N ILE A 270 34.90 -11.51 -38.68
CA ILE A 270 34.30 -12.70 -39.27
C ILE A 270 35.04 -13.10 -40.53
N ILE A 271 35.39 -12.14 -41.40
CA ILE A 271 36.15 -12.41 -42.63
C ILE A 271 37.52 -13.00 -42.27
N GLY A 272 38.26 -12.35 -41.37
CA GLY A 272 39.58 -12.82 -40.95
C GLY A 272 39.54 -14.20 -40.29
N LEU A 273 38.58 -14.44 -39.40
CA LEU A 273 38.44 -15.74 -38.75
C LEU A 273 37.96 -16.83 -39.74
N SER A 274 37.05 -16.51 -40.65
CA SER A 274 36.57 -17.46 -41.67
C SER A 274 37.71 -17.94 -42.57
N GLN A 275 38.62 -17.03 -42.96
CA GLN A 275 39.83 -17.38 -43.70
C GLN A 275 40.76 -18.29 -42.89
N GLN A 276 40.98 -17.97 -41.61
CA GLN A 276 41.79 -18.80 -40.72
C GLN A 276 41.21 -20.21 -40.54
N VAL A 277 39.90 -20.33 -40.36
CA VAL A 277 39.21 -21.60 -40.14
C VAL A 277 39.15 -22.43 -41.43
N SER A 278 38.99 -21.78 -42.58
CA SER A 278 39.01 -22.45 -43.90
C SER A 278 40.38 -23.05 -44.25
N ALA A 279 41.46 -22.55 -43.64
CA ALA A 279 42.81 -23.08 -43.80
C ALA A 279 43.12 -24.27 -42.87
N LEU A 280 42.17 -24.73 -42.03
CA LEU A 280 42.40 -25.87 -41.15
C LEU A 280 42.59 -27.17 -41.96
N PRO A 281 43.62 -27.99 -41.64
CA PRO A 281 43.82 -29.25 -42.33
C PRO A 281 42.74 -30.27 -41.97
N ALA A 282 42.35 -31.08 -42.95
CA ALA A 282 41.52 -32.26 -42.73
C ALA A 282 42.23 -33.24 -41.78
N THR A 283 41.45 -33.94 -40.96
CA THR A 283 41.95 -34.89 -39.97
C THR A 283 41.01 -36.10 -39.90
N SER A 284 41.57 -37.29 -39.72
CA SER A 284 40.82 -38.52 -39.49
C SER A 284 40.52 -38.77 -38.01
N ASP A 285 41.12 -37.98 -37.10
CA ASP A 285 40.88 -38.08 -35.67
C ASP A 285 39.48 -37.56 -35.30
N PRO A 286 38.59 -38.38 -34.70
CA PRO A 286 37.22 -37.97 -34.42
C PRO A 286 37.10 -36.76 -33.48
N GLN A 287 38.01 -36.64 -32.50
CA GLN A 287 37.97 -35.54 -31.54
C GLN A 287 38.38 -34.21 -32.20
N GLN A 288 39.43 -34.22 -33.02
CA GLN A 288 39.85 -33.05 -33.79
C GLN A 288 38.80 -32.67 -34.86
N ALA A 289 38.18 -33.64 -35.51
CA ALA A 289 37.13 -33.40 -36.50
C ALA A 289 35.91 -32.69 -35.86
N LYS A 290 35.48 -33.18 -34.69
CA LYS A 290 34.39 -32.57 -33.92
C LYS A 290 34.70 -31.12 -33.52
N LEU A 291 35.88 -30.87 -32.95
CA LEU A 291 36.29 -29.50 -32.57
C LEU A 291 36.39 -28.57 -33.78
N SER A 292 36.89 -29.06 -34.91
CA SER A 292 36.96 -28.28 -36.15
C SER A 292 35.56 -27.91 -36.66
N GLN A 293 34.61 -28.84 -36.59
CA GLN A 293 33.22 -28.59 -36.92
C GLN A 293 32.57 -27.57 -35.98
N GLU A 294 32.79 -27.67 -34.66
CA GLU A 294 32.26 -26.71 -33.69
C GLU A 294 32.76 -25.28 -33.95
N VAL A 295 34.03 -25.13 -34.33
CA VAL A 295 34.60 -23.82 -34.71
C VAL A 295 33.94 -23.29 -35.99
N LEU A 296 33.81 -24.12 -37.03
CA LEU A 296 33.13 -23.76 -38.27
C LEU A 296 31.68 -23.32 -38.02
N ASP A 297 30.94 -24.10 -37.24
CA ASP A 297 29.55 -23.82 -36.87
C ASP A 297 29.43 -22.50 -36.10
N ALA A 298 30.36 -22.21 -35.20
CA ALA A 298 30.37 -20.95 -34.44
C ALA A 298 30.59 -19.73 -35.35
N VAL A 299 31.51 -19.83 -36.33
CA VAL A 299 31.78 -18.76 -37.29
C VAL A 299 30.59 -18.55 -38.22
N GLU A 300 29.98 -19.62 -38.74
CA GLU A 300 28.82 -19.51 -39.62
C GLU A 300 27.60 -18.93 -38.87
N LYS A 301 27.38 -19.35 -37.63
CA LYS A 301 26.36 -18.75 -36.75
C LYS A 301 26.63 -17.27 -36.51
N ALA A 302 27.90 -16.87 -36.31
CA ALA A 302 28.28 -15.48 -36.11
C ALA A 302 27.97 -14.63 -37.35
N ARG A 303 28.27 -15.16 -38.55
CA ARG A 303 27.93 -14.52 -39.83
C ARG A 303 26.43 -14.31 -39.98
N HIS A 304 25.64 -15.38 -39.88
CA HIS A 304 24.18 -15.29 -40.01
C HIS A 304 23.56 -14.33 -38.99
N ARG A 305 24.06 -14.35 -37.74
CA ARG A 305 23.60 -13.43 -36.69
C ARG A 305 23.94 -11.98 -36.99
N LEU A 306 25.12 -11.72 -37.57
CA LEU A 306 25.51 -10.36 -37.94
C LEU A 306 24.65 -9.83 -39.09
N ASP A 307 24.32 -10.68 -40.07
CA ASP A 307 23.46 -10.32 -41.20
C ASP A 307 22.03 -9.91 -40.75
N GLU A 308 21.56 -10.44 -39.61
CA GLU A 308 20.24 -10.15 -39.04
C GLU A 308 20.25 -9.13 -37.89
N ALA A 309 21.42 -8.57 -37.55
CA ALA A 309 21.60 -7.76 -36.34
C ALA A 309 20.75 -6.48 -36.35
N LYS A 310 20.02 -6.25 -35.26
CA LYS A 310 19.10 -5.11 -35.07
C LYS A 310 19.39 -4.27 -33.82
N GLY A 311 20.32 -4.70 -32.98
CA GLY A 311 20.79 -3.89 -31.85
C GLY A 311 21.94 -4.53 -31.06
N ASP A 312 22.20 -3.94 -29.90
CA ASP A 312 23.32 -4.28 -29.03
C ASP A 312 23.35 -5.76 -28.60
N ASP A 313 22.18 -6.33 -28.29
CA ASP A 313 22.09 -7.74 -27.87
C ASP A 313 22.56 -8.70 -28.98
N ASP A 314 22.32 -8.37 -30.25
CA ASP A 314 22.76 -9.17 -31.40
C ASP A 314 24.27 -9.06 -31.59
N THR A 315 24.83 -7.84 -31.54
CA THR A 315 26.29 -7.63 -31.66
C THR A 315 27.08 -8.27 -30.52
N ALA A 316 26.54 -8.26 -29.30
CA ALA A 316 27.13 -8.98 -28.17
C ALA A 316 27.12 -10.50 -28.39
N ALA A 317 26.02 -11.04 -28.94
CA ALA A 317 25.94 -12.47 -29.27
C ALA A 317 26.93 -12.87 -30.37
N VAL A 318 27.11 -12.04 -31.40
CA VAL A 318 28.12 -12.25 -32.45
C VAL A 318 29.53 -12.26 -31.85
N ALA A 319 29.87 -11.26 -31.03
CA ALA A 319 31.16 -11.20 -30.34
C ALA A 319 31.41 -12.43 -29.43
N THR A 320 30.37 -12.91 -28.75
CA THR A 320 30.43 -14.14 -27.94
C THR A 320 30.76 -15.36 -28.81
N LEU A 321 30.10 -15.51 -29.96
CA LEU A 321 30.36 -16.61 -30.91
C LEU A 321 31.79 -16.55 -31.47
N LEU A 322 32.28 -15.35 -31.78
CA LEU A 322 33.65 -15.13 -32.24
C LEU A 322 34.70 -15.44 -31.16
N GLY A 323 34.39 -15.16 -29.89
CA GLY A 323 35.19 -15.56 -28.73
C GLY A 323 35.24 -17.09 -28.58
N SER A 324 34.07 -17.74 -28.62
CA SER A 324 33.94 -19.21 -28.55
C SER A 324 34.68 -19.92 -29.68
N ALA A 325 34.60 -19.41 -30.92
CA ALA A 325 35.33 -19.97 -32.05
C ALA A 325 36.86 -19.88 -31.85
N ARG A 326 37.36 -18.75 -31.32
CA ARG A 326 38.79 -18.58 -31.00
C ARG A 326 39.25 -19.50 -29.88
N TYR A 327 38.44 -19.68 -28.85
CA TYR A 327 38.69 -20.68 -27.82
C TYR A 327 38.73 -22.10 -28.41
N GLY A 328 37.78 -22.43 -29.30
CA GLY A 328 37.76 -23.71 -30.02
C GLY A 328 39.04 -23.97 -30.83
N LEU A 329 39.63 -22.94 -31.46
CA LEU A 329 40.93 -23.06 -32.13
C LEU A 329 42.07 -23.40 -31.16
N VAL A 330 42.06 -22.84 -29.94
CA VAL A 330 43.04 -23.18 -28.90
C VAL A 330 42.85 -24.61 -28.41
N CYS A 331 41.60 -25.05 -28.20
CA CYS A 331 41.29 -26.43 -27.84
C CYS A 331 41.76 -27.42 -28.92
N LEU A 332 41.49 -27.11 -30.19
CA LEU A 332 41.94 -27.92 -31.32
C LEU A 332 43.47 -28.01 -31.38
N ALA A 333 44.18 -26.90 -31.16
CA ALA A 333 45.64 -26.88 -31.11
C ALA A 333 46.19 -27.72 -29.94
N ALA A 334 45.56 -27.65 -28.76
CA ALA A 334 45.94 -28.45 -27.60
C ALA A 334 45.79 -29.95 -27.87
N VAL A 335 44.65 -30.37 -28.41
CA VAL A 335 44.39 -31.78 -28.77
C VAL A 335 45.38 -32.29 -29.82
N ARG A 336 45.67 -31.49 -30.86
CA ARG A 336 46.70 -31.82 -31.86
C ARG A 336 48.09 -32.00 -31.26
N ALA A 337 48.40 -31.26 -30.19
CA ALA A 337 49.66 -31.35 -29.46
C ALA A 337 49.67 -32.44 -28.37
N GLY A 338 48.61 -33.26 -28.25
CA GLY A 338 48.48 -34.27 -27.19
C GLY A 338 48.34 -33.68 -25.78
N LYS A 339 47.90 -32.42 -25.68
CA LYS A 339 47.68 -31.73 -24.41
C LYS A 339 46.20 -31.77 -24.01
N PRO A 340 45.89 -31.70 -22.70
CA PRO A 340 44.50 -31.58 -22.26
C PRO A 340 43.87 -30.29 -22.78
N ILE A 341 42.54 -30.31 -22.95
CA ILE A 341 41.76 -29.12 -23.30
C ILE A 341 41.95 -28.08 -22.18
N PRO A 342 42.43 -26.86 -22.50
CA PRO A 342 42.64 -25.83 -21.48
C PRO A 342 41.32 -25.32 -20.92
N GLU A 343 41.33 -24.77 -19.70
CA GLU A 343 40.15 -24.09 -19.17
C GLU A 343 39.91 -22.75 -19.92
N PRO A 344 38.65 -22.33 -20.09
CA PRO A 344 38.34 -21.02 -20.67
C PRO A 344 38.91 -19.87 -19.83
N THR A 345 39.62 -18.96 -20.49
CA THR A 345 40.13 -17.71 -19.90
C THR A 345 39.51 -16.51 -20.62
N PRO A 346 39.49 -15.31 -19.99
CA PRO A 346 39.07 -14.10 -20.70
C PRO A 346 39.96 -13.86 -21.94
N PRO A 347 39.45 -13.13 -22.95
CA PRO A 347 40.22 -12.81 -24.14
C PRO A 347 41.43 -11.93 -23.79
N CYS A 348 42.39 -11.84 -24.72
CA CYS A 348 43.47 -10.87 -24.63
C CYS A 348 42.90 -9.44 -24.55
N PHE A 349 43.27 -8.71 -23.50
CA PHE A 349 42.78 -7.36 -23.26
C PHE A 349 43.12 -6.38 -24.38
N PHE A 350 44.32 -6.46 -24.96
CA PHE A 350 44.76 -5.51 -25.99
C PHE A 350 44.04 -5.72 -27.32
N ASP A 351 43.80 -6.96 -27.71
CA ASP A 351 43.06 -7.32 -28.90
C ASP A 351 42.33 -8.65 -28.67
N PRO A 352 40.99 -8.65 -28.52
CA PRO A 352 40.21 -9.87 -28.35
C PRO A 352 40.38 -10.88 -29.51
N ARG A 353 40.84 -10.42 -30.69
CA ARG A 353 41.09 -11.28 -31.85
C ARG A 353 42.23 -12.27 -31.62
N HIS A 354 43.11 -12.00 -30.66
CA HIS A 354 44.19 -12.92 -30.26
C HIS A 354 43.69 -14.16 -29.51
N GLY A 355 42.42 -14.17 -29.09
CA GLY A 355 41.81 -15.29 -28.38
C GLY A 355 42.11 -15.30 -26.87
N PRO A 356 41.95 -16.47 -26.22
CA PRO A 356 42.09 -16.62 -24.77
C PRO A 356 43.45 -16.16 -24.23
N SER A 357 43.43 -15.52 -23.08
CA SER A 357 44.63 -15.08 -22.36
C SER A 357 45.39 -16.24 -21.71
N THR A 358 46.70 -16.07 -21.54
CA THR A 358 47.58 -17.08 -20.92
C THR A 358 48.20 -16.60 -19.61
N THR A 359 48.29 -15.28 -19.40
CA THR A 359 48.86 -14.70 -18.18
C THR A 359 48.21 -13.35 -17.86
N ALA A 360 48.37 -12.91 -16.61
CA ALA A 360 48.13 -11.53 -16.21
C ALA A 360 49.43 -10.71 -16.32
N VAL A 361 49.31 -9.42 -16.63
CA VAL A 361 50.41 -8.46 -16.57
C VAL A 361 49.92 -7.14 -15.97
N GLU A 362 50.78 -6.45 -15.23
CA GLU A 362 50.53 -5.07 -14.81
C GLU A 362 50.82 -4.13 -15.98
N TRP A 363 49.86 -3.27 -16.30
CA TRP A 363 49.98 -2.33 -17.41
C TRP A 363 49.20 -1.05 -17.17
N ALA A 364 49.77 0.09 -17.57
CA ALA A 364 49.09 1.38 -17.67
C ALA A 364 49.19 1.92 -19.09
N PRO A 365 48.09 2.50 -19.64
CA PRO A 365 48.20 3.34 -20.83
C PRO A 365 48.96 4.64 -20.49
N GLU A 366 49.47 5.31 -21.51
CA GLU A 366 50.14 6.61 -21.34
C GLU A 366 49.21 7.61 -20.65
N GLY A 367 49.63 8.15 -19.50
CA GLY A 367 48.82 9.05 -18.67
C GLY A 367 47.64 8.39 -17.96
N GLY A 368 47.51 7.06 -18.00
CA GLY A 368 46.45 6.29 -17.37
C GLY A 368 46.82 5.70 -16.01
N THR A 369 45.91 4.89 -15.47
CA THR A 369 46.10 4.17 -14.20
C THR A 369 46.64 2.77 -14.44
N ASP A 370 47.58 2.33 -13.59
CA ASP A 370 48.03 0.94 -13.52
C ASP A 370 46.85 -0.01 -13.28
N ARG A 371 46.85 -1.11 -14.04
CA ARG A 371 45.85 -2.16 -13.96
C ARG A 371 46.43 -3.52 -14.33
N GLU A 372 45.99 -4.55 -13.61
CA GLU A 372 46.21 -5.93 -14.02
C GLU A 372 45.30 -6.25 -15.23
N VAL A 373 45.91 -6.68 -16.34
CA VAL A 373 45.19 -7.09 -17.56
C VAL A 373 45.56 -8.52 -17.96
N ARG A 374 44.57 -9.25 -18.45
CA ARG A 374 44.74 -10.62 -18.97
C ARG A 374 45.12 -10.57 -20.45
N VAL A 375 46.23 -11.21 -20.82
CA VAL A 375 46.83 -11.06 -22.16
C VAL A 375 47.28 -12.39 -22.74
N CYS A 376 47.36 -12.47 -24.07
CA CYS A 376 47.96 -13.61 -24.76
C CYS A 376 49.48 -13.61 -24.60
N ALA A 377 50.12 -14.75 -24.88
CA ALA A 377 51.58 -14.91 -24.74
C ALA A 377 52.38 -13.89 -25.58
N ALA A 378 51.92 -13.56 -26.79
CA ALA A 378 52.59 -12.60 -27.66
C ALA A 378 52.55 -11.17 -27.09
N CYS A 379 51.38 -10.72 -26.62
CA CYS A 379 51.25 -9.43 -25.96
C CYS A 379 52.02 -9.36 -24.64
N ALA A 380 52.03 -10.45 -23.86
CA ALA A 380 52.82 -10.53 -22.63
C ALA A 380 54.32 -10.35 -22.91
N ALA A 381 54.84 -10.96 -23.97
CA ALA A 381 56.23 -10.81 -24.38
C ALA A 381 56.57 -9.36 -24.79
N LYS A 382 55.67 -8.68 -25.51
CA LYS A 382 55.84 -7.26 -25.87
C LYS A 382 55.87 -6.35 -24.63
N VAL A 383 54.94 -6.54 -23.70
CA VAL A 383 54.91 -5.78 -22.44
C VAL A 383 56.18 -6.01 -21.62
N ALA A 384 56.64 -7.27 -21.49
CA ALA A 384 57.88 -7.60 -20.79
C ALA A 384 59.12 -6.96 -21.45
N ALA A 385 59.11 -6.83 -22.79
CA ALA A 385 60.14 -6.15 -23.56
C ALA A 385 60.00 -4.62 -23.57
N LYS A 386 59.05 -4.04 -22.84
CA LYS A 386 58.71 -2.60 -22.84
C LYS A 386 58.37 -2.06 -24.24
N GLN A 387 57.77 -2.92 -25.08
CA GLN A 387 57.26 -2.56 -26.40
C GLN A 387 55.75 -2.35 -26.34
N GLU A 388 55.23 -1.55 -27.27
CA GLU A 388 53.79 -1.36 -27.40
C GLU A 388 53.12 -2.68 -27.83
N PRO A 389 52.13 -3.19 -27.06
CA PRO A 389 51.39 -4.39 -27.45
C PRO A 389 50.52 -4.10 -28.68
N ASP A 390 50.11 -5.15 -29.41
CA ASP A 390 49.17 -4.95 -30.53
C ASP A 390 47.78 -4.63 -29.98
N ILE A 391 47.46 -3.35 -29.97
CA ILE A 391 46.19 -2.83 -29.50
C ILE A 391 45.18 -2.82 -30.65
N ARG A 392 43.98 -3.35 -30.41
CA ARG A 392 42.87 -3.24 -31.35
C ARG A 392 42.43 -1.79 -31.46
N MET A 393 42.82 -1.17 -32.56
CA MET A 393 42.38 0.15 -32.98
C MET A 393 41.09 0.04 -33.80
N VAL A 394 40.12 0.87 -33.47
CA VAL A 394 38.85 1.03 -34.19
C VAL A 394 38.74 2.48 -34.63
N THR A 395 38.42 2.68 -35.91
CA THR A 395 38.29 4.02 -36.49
C THR A 395 36.86 4.52 -36.33
N LEU A 396 36.70 5.60 -35.57
CA LEU A 396 35.43 6.31 -35.43
C LEU A 396 35.64 7.78 -35.81
N ARG A 397 34.87 8.30 -36.77
CA ARG A 397 34.98 9.69 -37.27
C ARG A 397 36.42 10.04 -37.67
N ASP A 398 37.02 9.19 -38.50
CA ASP A 398 38.38 9.33 -39.03
C ASP A 398 39.50 9.38 -37.99
N ARG A 399 39.22 8.95 -36.75
CA ARG A 399 40.22 8.89 -35.68
C ARG A 399 40.37 7.45 -35.18
N PRO A 400 41.56 6.83 -35.32
CA PRO A 400 41.82 5.52 -34.74
C PRO A 400 41.91 5.66 -33.22
N ARG A 401 41.18 4.82 -32.51
CA ARG A 401 41.12 4.81 -31.05
C ARG A 401 41.20 3.36 -30.54
N PRO A 402 41.84 3.09 -29.40
CA PRO A 402 41.75 1.76 -28.79
C PRO A 402 40.29 1.41 -28.50
N TYR A 403 39.89 0.17 -28.78
CA TYR A 403 38.47 -0.23 -28.71
C TYR A 403 37.83 0.05 -27.35
N TRP A 404 38.56 -0.13 -26.24
CA TRP A 404 38.05 0.13 -24.89
C TRP A 404 37.74 1.61 -24.64
N THR A 405 38.31 2.53 -25.41
CA THR A 405 38.01 3.97 -25.28
C THR A 405 36.71 4.38 -25.96
N LEU A 406 36.12 3.51 -26.80
CA LEU A 406 34.82 3.68 -27.43
C LEU A 406 33.70 3.09 -26.55
N GLY A 407 33.76 3.43 -25.26
CA GLY A 407 33.10 2.66 -24.20
C GLY A 407 31.60 2.45 -24.38
N GLU A 408 30.86 3.47 -24.85
CA GLU A 408 29.42 3.35 -25.12
C GLU A 408 29.18 2.67 -26.48
N GLU A 409 29.88 3.12 -27.52
CA GLU A 409 29.69 2.68 -28.91
C GLU A 409 30.05 1.20 -29.14
N LEU A 410 30.97 0.66 -28.35
CA LEU A 410 31.40 -0.75 -28.38
C LEU A 410 31.06 -1.51 -27.10
N ALA A 411 30.13 -1.01 -26.27
CA ALA A 411 29.73 -1.67 -25.02
C ALA A 411 29.33 -3.14 -25.25
N SER A 412 28.48 -3.39 -26.27
CA SER A 412 28.01 -4.73 -26.62
C SER A 412 29.13 -5.65 -27.12
N TYR A 413 30.06 -5.13 -27.93
CA TYR A 413 31.24 -5.86 -28.39
C TYR A 413 32.09 -6.32 -27.22
N MET A 414 32.38 -5.42 -26.28
CA MET A 414 33.15 -5.74 -25.07
C MET A 414 32.41 -6.75 -24.18
N ASP A 415 31.12 -6.52 -23.93
CA ASP A 415 30.29 -7.40 -23.10
C ASP A 415 30.19 -8.82 -23.70
N GLY A 416 30.14 -8.93 -25.03
CA GLY A 416 30.09 -10.20 -25.75
C GLY A 416 31.40 -10.97 -25.74
N TYR A 417 32.55 -10.29 -25.89
CA TYR A 417 33.85 -10.94 -25.80
C TYR A 417 34.22 -11.41 -24.38
N TRP A 418 33.69 -10.74 -23.36
CA TRP A 418 33.98 -11.03 -21.95
C TRP A 418 32.94 -11.96 -21.31
N THR A 419 32.24 -12.76 -22.12
CA THR A 419 31.34 -13.84 -21.70
C THR A 419 31.52 -15.07 -22.60
N MET A 420 31.19 -16.26 -22.08
CA MET A 420 31.13 -17.49 -22.87
C MET A 420 29.71 -17.81 -23.38
N GLY A 421 28.70 -17.07 -22.91
CA GLY A 421 27.29 -17.35 -23.23
C GLY A 421 26.67 -18.52 -22.45
N ASP A 422 27.46 -19.25 -21.66
CA ASP A 422 27.01 -20.33 -20.76
C ASP A 422 26.76 -19.86 -19.31
N GLY A 423 26.80 -18.54 -19.10
CA GLY A 423 26.72 -17.89 -17.78
C GLY A 423 28.09 -17.47 -17.22
N THR A 424 29.19 -17.99 -17.77
CA THR A 424 30.54 -17.52 -17.44
C THR A 424 30.75 -16.11 -17.97
N ARG A 425 31.06 -15.17 -17.08
CA ARG A 425 31.40 -13.79 -17.40
C ARG A 425 32.67 -13.39 -16.67
N TRP A 426 33.56 -12.71 -17.38
CA TRP A 426 34.78 -12.17 -16.81
C TRP A 426 34.68 -10.66 -16.60
N TRP A 427 35.53 -10.17 -15.70
CA TRP A 427 35.58 -8.75 -15.37
C TRP A 427 36.40 -7.96 -16.39
N PHE A 428 35.79 -6.96 -17.03
CA PHE A 428 36.51 -6.07 -17.96
C PHE A 428 37.48 -5.12 -17.20
N PRO A 429 38.79 -5.13 -17.52
CA PRO A 429 39.79 -4.39 -16.74
C PRO A 429 39.67 -2.87 -16.80
N ASP A 430 39.21 -2.29 -17.91
CA ASP A 430 39.13 -0.84 -18.06
C ASP A 430 37.90 -0.26 -17.34
N GLN A 431 38.14 0.63 -16.38
CA GLN A 431 37.06 1.18 -15.56
C GLN A 431 36.22 2.22 -16.31
N ASP A 432 36.83 2.98 -17.23
CA ASP A 432 36.15 4.04 -17.96
C ASP A 432 35.16 3.45 -18.96
N ALA A 433 35.58 2.39 -19.66
CA ALA A 433 34.73 1.60 -20.54
C ALA A 433 33.50 1.03 -19.82
N ARG A 434 33.70 0.41 -18.64
CA ARG A 434 32.58 -0.11 -17.84
C ARG A 434 31.66 1.00 -17.36
N ARG A 435 32.22 2.12 -16.86
CA ARG A 435 31.41 3.27 -16.43
C ARG A 435 30.60 3.86 -17.58
N ALA A 436 31.16 3.92 -18.80
CA ALA A 436 30.43 4.34 -19.99
C ALA A 436 29.25 3.41 -20.29
N GLY A 437 29.47 2.08 -20.33
CA GLY A 437 28.40 1.10 -20.54
C GLY A 437 27.33 1.12 -19.43
N GLU A 438 27.72 1.27 -18.17
CA GLU A 438 26.81 1.44 -17.03
C GLU A 438 26.02 2.75 -17.10
N ALA A 439 26.65 3.85 -17.49
CA ALA A 439 26.00 5.15 -17.70
C ALA A 439 24.95 5.07 -18.83
N MET A 440 25.28 4.40 -19.94
CA MET A 440 24.34 4.11 -21.02
C MET A 440 23.14 3.29 -20.52
N ARG A 441 23.38 2.15 -19.86
CA ARG A 441 22.32 1.27 -19.35
C ARG A 441 21.44 1.96 -18.30
N SER A 442 22.03 2.76 -17.41
CA SER A 442 21.30 3.54 -16.41
C SER A 442 20.46 4.64 -17.06
N ARG A 443 20.97 5.31 -18.11
CA ARG A 443 20.21 6.26 -18.92
C ARG A 443 19.00 5.60 -19.56
N TRP A 444 19.13 4.41 -20.15
CA TRP A 444 17.99 3.65 -20.67
C TRP A 444 17.01 3.24 -19.59
N GLY A 445 17.50 2.77 -18.44
CA GLY A 445 16.68 2.41 -17.29
C GLY A 445 15.85 3.58 -16.77
N SER A 446 16.47 4.76 -16.66
CA SER A 446 15.82 6.00 -16.19
C SER A 446 14.69 6.49 -17.10
N ARG A 447 14.71 6.11 -18.39
CA ARG A 447 13.66 6.49 -19.34
C ARG A 447 12.39 5.64 -19.16
N ARG A 448 12.45 4.49 -18.47
CA ARG A 448 11.30 3.59 -18.25
C ARG A 448 10.23 4.25 -17.37
N PRO A 449 8.93 3.95 -17.58
CA PRO A 449 7.84 4.56 -16.82
C PRO A 449 8.00 4.39 -15.30
N GLY A 450 8.35 3.20 -14.83
CA GLY A 450 8.54 2.93 -13.40
C GLY A 450 9.63 3.80 -12.75
N ALA A 451 10.73 4.04 -13.45
CA ALA A 451 11.81 4.91 -12.96
C ALA A 451 11.45 6.40 -12.97
N ARG A 452 10.57 6.82 -13.90
CA ARG A 452 10.03 8.19 -13.90
C ARG A 452 8.99 8.39 -12.80
N LEU A 453 8.16 7.38 -12.57
CA LEU A 453 7.15 7.39 -11.52
C LEU A 453 7.81 7.45 -10.12
N SER A 454 8.87 6.67 -9.89
CA SER A 454 9.59 6.69 -8.61
C SER A 454 10.23 8.05 -8.33
N ARG A 455 10.85 8.68 -9.33
CA ARG A 455 11.38 10.05 -9.19
C ARG A 455 10.30 11.06 -8.85
N PHE A 456 9.16 10.98 -9.54
CA PHE A 456 8.02 11.84 -9.25
C PHE A 456 7.49 11.65 -7.83
N SER A 457 7.41 10.41 -7.33
CA SER A 457 7.02 10.17 -5.94
C SER A 457 8.05 10.68 -4.92
N ASP A 458 9.35 10.55 -5.22
CA ASP A 458 10.41 11.06 -4.37
C ASP A 458 10.38 12.60 -4.32
N ASP A 459 10.16 13.26 -5.46
CA ASP A 459 10.02 14.72 -5.56
C ASP A 459 8.79 15.21 -4.78
N LEU A 460 7.65 14.51 -4.87
CA LEU A 460 6.46 14.82 -4.08
C LEU A 460 6.71 14.65 -2.59
N SER A 461 7.37 13.57 -2.18
CA SER A 461 7.72 13.33 -0.77
C SER A 461 8.66 14.41 -0.22
N THR A 462 9.60 14.89 -1.04
CA THR A 462 10.53 15.97 -0.72
C THR A 462 9.81 17.33 -0.63
N ALA A 463 8.86 17.59 -1.53
CA ALA A 463 8.02 18.79 -1.50
C ALA A 463 7.06 18.80 -0.29
N MET A 464 6.53 17.65 0.10
CA MET A 464 5.68 17.52 1.28
C MET A 464 6.47 17.65 2.58
N SER A 465 7.64 17.02 2.67
CA SER A 465 8.53 17.13 3.84
C SER A 465 9.10 18.54 4.01
N SER A 466 9.41 19.25 2.93
CA SER A 466 9.82 20.67 3.02
C SER A 466 8.67 21.59 3.46
N ARG A 467 7.41 21.29 3.08
CA ARG A 467 6.22 22.02 3.57
C ARG A 467 5.88 21.73 5.04
N SER A 468 6.09 20.49 5.53
CA SER A 468 5.92 20.18 6.96
C SER A 468 7.10 20.64 7.81
N SER A 469 8.28 20.81 7.22
CA SER A 469 9.43 21.48 7.85
C SER A 469 9.21 22.99 7.95
N SER A 470 8.55 23.61 6.97
CA SER A 470 8.19 25.03 7.01
C SER A 470 7.00 25.35 7.91
N SER A 471 6.23 24.33 8.37
CA SER A 471 5.21 24.49 9.42
C SER A 471 5.74 24.20 10.83
N SER A 472 7.03 23.84 10.97
CA SER A 472 7.65 23.47 12.25
C SER A 472 8.67 24.48 12.78
N TRP A 473 8.87 25.61 12.10
CA TRP A 473 9.60 26.77 12.63
C TRP A 473 8.74 28.04 12.56
N SER A 474 7.89 28.22 13.57
CA SER A 474 7.35 29.53 13.96
C SER A 474 7.08 29.51 15.45
N SER A 475 8.16 29.66 16.21
CA SER A 475 8.14 30.09 17.62
C SER A 475 9.50 30.69 17.93
N SER A 476 9.66 31.97 17.61
CA SER A 476 10.42 32.96 18.39
C SER A 476 10.24 34.32 17.71
N ASP A 477 10.03 35.31 18.57
CA ASP A 477 9.60 36.68 18.36
C ASP A 477 10.45 37.49 17.37
N ASP A 478 9.84 38.46 16.67
CA ASP A 478 10.10 39.89 16.91
C ASP A 478 9.31 40.78 15.92
N ASP A 479 9.00 41.97 16.44
CA ASP A 479 8.14 43.03 15.92
C ASP A 479 8.59 43.72 14.61
N ASP A 480 7.63 44.47 14.08
CA ASP A 480 7.75 45.67 13.23
C ASP A 480 7.98 45.55 11.71
N ASN A 481 6.85 45.70 11.01
CA ASN A 481 6.52 46.80 10.10
C ASN A 481 7.02 46.83 8.63
N ASP A 482 6.05 47.25 7.80
CA ASP A 482 6.11 47.83 6.46
C ASP A 482 6.38 47.00 5.19
N SER A 483 5.28 46.84 4.43
CA SER A 483 5.12 47.18 2.99
C SER A 483 5.96 46.47 1.92
N GLY A 484 5.27 46.01 0.85
CA GLY A 484 5.91 45.81 -0.46
C GLY A 484 5.48 44.57 -1.22
N SER A 485 4.41 44.69 -1.99
CA SER A 485 4.12 43.85 -3.15
C SER A 485 5.27 43.90 -4.16
N SER A 486 5.84 42.75 -4.54
CA SER A 486 6.49 42.60 -5.85
C SER A 486 6.63 41.12 -6.24
N TRP A 487 5.92 40.74 -7.30
CA TRP A 487 6.20 39.54 -8.06
C TRP A 487 7.44 39.78 -8.91
N SER A 488 8.47 38.93 -8.77
CA SER A 488 9.52 38.82 -9.78
C SER A 488 10.17 37.44 -9.75
N SER A 489 10.06 36.81 -10.93
CA SER A 489 10.83 35.69 -11.44
C SER A 489 12.35 35.87 -11.25
N GLY A 490 13.02 34.82 -10.79
CA GLY A 490 14.48 34.79 -10.70
C GLY A 490 15.01 33.37 -10.71
N SER A 491 15.42 32.91 -11.90
CA SER A 491 16.19 31.70 -12.12
C SER A 491 17.59 31.84 -11.50
N SER A 492 17.96 30.95 -10.58
CA SER A 492 19.35 30.86 -10.11
C SER A 492 19.91 29.46 -10.31
N ARG A 493 20.76 29.35 -11.33
CA ARG A 493 21.76 28.30 -11.52
C ARG A 493 22.62 28.20 -10.25
N ARG A 494 22.74 27.00 -9.65
CA ARG A 494 23.79 26.73 -8.66
C ARG A 494 24.77 25.69 -9.20
N ARG A 495 25.97 26.19 -9.49
CA ARG A 495 27.21 25.42 -9.64
C ARG A 495 27.50 24.73 -8.29
N HIS A 496 27.81 23.44 -8.33
CA HIS A 496 28.55 22.79 -7.25
C HIS A 496 29.86 22.23 -7.78
N SER A 497 30.93 22.88 -7.34
CA SER A 497 32.31 22.51 -7.48
C SER A 497 32.64 21.32 -6.57
N TYR A 498 33.46 20.43 -7.11
CA TYR A 498 34.15 19.34 -6.42
C TYR A 498 35.14 19.90 -5.38
N SER A 499 35.25 19.25 -4.22
CA SER A 499 36.53 19.19 -3.48
C SER A 499 36.57 17.95 -2.60
N SER A 500 37.68 17.24 -2.70
CA SER A 500 38.04 15.98 -2.07
C SER A 500 38.73 16.15 -0.71
N ARG A 501 38.93 15.01 -0.03
CA ARG A 501 39.81 14.65 1.12
C ARG A 501 39.03 14.32 2.40
N THR A 502 38.85 13.05 2.78
CA THR A 502 39.75 12.01 3.37
C THR A 502 40.16 12.23 4.83
N ARG A 503 39.67 11.32 5.71
CA ARG A 503 40.34 10.57 6.81
C ARG A 503 39.23 9.87 7.64
N SER A 504 39.09 8.54 7.71
CA SER A 504 39.95 7.47 8.26
C SER A 504 39.90 7.33 9.80
N SER A 505 39.08 6.40 10.28
CA SER A 505 39.26 5.55 11.49
C SER A 505 38.11 4.53 11.46
N GLY A 506 38.26 3.21 11.45
CA GLY A 506 39.24 2.37 12.13
C GLY A 506 38.50 1.61 13.25
N GLY A 507 38.07 0.37 13.00
CA GLY A 507 37.35 -0.42 14.00
C GLY A 507 36.88 -1.78 13.44
N GLY A 508 37.82 -2.73 13.36
CA GLY A 508 37.51 -4.12 13.03
C GLY A 508 37.13 -4.94 14.25
N SER A 509 36.30 -5.96 14.05
CA SER A 509 36.33 -7.18 14.88
C SER A 509 35.95 -8.38 14.03
N SER A 510 36.73 -9.43 14.19
CA SER A 510 36.84 -10.60 13.33
C SER A 510 36.10 -11.83 13.84
N ARG A 511 35.56 -12.61 12.89
CA ARG A 511 35.63 -14.08 12.75
C ARG A 511 34.83 -15.02 13.68
N ARG A 512 34.42 -16.11 13.01
CA ARG A 512 34.18 -17.53 13.45
C ARG A 512 32.69 -17.88 13.63
N SER A 513 32.11 -18.94 13.06
CA SER A 513 32.54 -20.01 12.15
C SER A 513 31.32 -20.77 11.59
N SER A 514 31.50 -21.31 10.39
CA SER A 514 30.88 -22.50 9.78
C SER A 514 30.13 -23.49 10.67
N ARG A 515 28.99 -24.00 10.18
CA ARG A 515 28.60 -25.42 10.25
C ARG A 515 27.71 -25.81 9.05
N ARG A 516 28.17 -26.82 8.31
CA ARG A 516 27.52 -27.53 7.19
C ARG A 516 27.45 -29.01 7.60
N SER A 517 26.25 -29.58 7.61
CA SER A 517 25.92 -31.02 7.67
C SER A 517 24.40 -31.08 7.42
N GLY A 518 23.85 -31.67 6.36
CA GLY A 518 24.15 -32.99 5.81
C GLY A 518 23.24 -34.01 6.49
N GLY A 519 22.10 -34.36 5.88
CA GLY A 519 21.15 -35.32 6.42
C GLY A 519 19.98 -35.61 5.47
N SER A 520 20.17 -36.58 4.59
CA SER A 520 19.14 -37.26 3.82
C SER A 520 18.45 -38.33 4.68
N ARG A 521 17.14 -38.53 4.46
CA ARG A 521 16.43 -39.82 4.26
C ARG A 521 14.92 -39.60 4.44
N GLY A 522 14.16 -40.30 3.60
CA GLY A 522 12.76 -40.02 3.30
C GLY A 522 11.75 -40.60 4.28
N PHE A 523 10.50 -40.20 4.06
CA PHE A 523 9.42 -41.05 3.55
C PHE A 523 8.64 -40.26 2.50
#